data_AF-A0A7S0ASC3-F1
#
_entry.id   AF-A0A7S0ASC3-F1
#
_cell.length_a   1.000
_cell.length_b   1.000
_cell.length_c   1.000
_cell.angle_alpha   90.00
_cell.angle_beta   90.00
_cell.angle_gamma   90.00
#
_symmetry.space_group_name_H-M   'P 1'
#
loop_
_entity.id
_entity.type
_entity.pdbx_description
1 polymer ?
#
loop_
_entity_poly.entity_id
_entity_poly.type
_entity_poly.pdbx_seq_one_letter_code
_entity_poly.pdbx_strand_id
1 'polypeptide(L)'
;PTGLRRWRAPSAWPFTPADFRRWDERDDALGFREPSFERHIDDAARLAMEHLYKDLLADGHSGLAVLDLCASWDSHLPAALNTSRVALVGMNLQELQANSRATE
;
A
#
# COMPACT_ATOMS: atom_id res chain seq x y z
N PRO A 1 -18.52 -18.00 2.91
CA PRO A 1 -18.75 -16.82 2.05
C PRO A 1 -19.82 -15.88 2.65
N THR A 2 -19.45 -15.18 3.72
CA THR A 2 -20.28 -14.19 4.42
C THR A 2 -19.96 -12.79 3.87
N GLY A 3 -20.30 -12.58 2.59
CA GLY A 3 -20.26 -11.23 2.01
C GLY A 3 -21.42 -10.38 2.53
N LEU A 4 -21.34 -9.07 2.28
CA LEU A 4 -22.29 -7.99 2.60
C LEU A 4 -23.76 -8.20 2.14
N ARG A 5 -24.13 -9.40 1.67
CA ARG A 5 -25.46 -9.78 1.12
C ARG A 5 -26.63 -9.61 2.10
N ARG A 6 -26.37 -9.34 3.39
CA ARG A 6 -27.40 -9.07 4.41
C ARG A 6 -27.21 -7.71 5.10
N TRP A 7 -26.35 -6.84 4.55
CA TRP A 7 -26.22 -5.50 5.10
C TRP A 7 -27.49 -4.70 4.79
N ARG A 8 -28.16 -4.23 5.84
CA ARG A 8 -29.27 -3.28 5.74
C ARG A 8 -28.71 -1.89 6.03
N ALA A 9 -28.74 -1.03 5.03
CA ALA A 9 -28.37 0.36 5.21
C ALA A 9 -29.25 1.00 6.29
N PRO A 10 -28.68 1.80 7.20
CA PRO A 10 -29.48 2.58 8.14
C PRO A 10 -30.37 3.57 7.37
N SER A 11 -31.57 3.83 7.87
CA SER A 11 -32.56 4.72 7.23
C SER A 11 -32.18 6.20 7.32
N ALA A 12 -31.17 6.54 8.12
CA ALA A 12 -30.60 7.87 8.27
C ALA A 12 -29.10 7.75 8.58
N TRP A 13 -28.38 8.86 8.48
CA TRP A 13 -26.96 8.95 8.84
C TRP A 13 -26.76 8.57 10.32
N PRO A 14 -26.07 7.45 10.62
CA PRO A 14 -26.00 6.92 11.99
C PRO A 14 -24.86 7.52 12.81
N PHE A 15 -24.00 8.36 12.21
CA PHE A 15 -22.78 8.84 12.84
C PHE A 15 -22.96 10.25 13.42
N THR A 16 -22.32 10.49 14.55
CA THR A 16 -22.21 11.79 15.23
C THR A 16 -20.84 12.42 14.92
N PRO A 17 -20.66 13.73 15.13
CA PRO A 17 -19.34 14.36 15.00
C PRO A 17 -18.25 13.72 15.88
N ALA A 18 -18.65 13.13 17.02
CA ALA A 18 -17.72 12.45 17.91
C ALA A 18 -17.11 11.19 17.30
N ASP A 19 -17.83 10.50 16.40
CA ASP A 19 -17.37 9.28 15.70
C ASP A 19 -16.27 9.58 14.68
N PHE A 20 -16.07 10.86 14.33
CA PHE A 20 -15.04 11.32 13.39
C PHE A 20 -13.84 11.97 14.10
N ARG A 21 -13.81 12.00 15.44
CA ARG A 21 -12.63 12.45 16.17
C ARG A 21 -11.54 11.40 16.13
N ARG A 22 -10.28 11.83 16.06
CA ARG A 22 -9.17 10.89 16.16
C ARG A 22 -9.13 10.32 17.58
N TRP A 23 -8.81 9.04 17.68
CA TRP A 23 -8.49 8.44 18.98
C TRP A 23 -7.22 9.08 19.57
N ASP A 24 -6.31 9.49 18.69
CA ASP A 24 -5.03 10.12 19.01
C ASP A 24 -4.82 11.34 18.10
N GLU A 25 -4.67 12.52 18.71
CA GLU A 25 -4.47 13.79 18.02
C GLU A 25 -2.99 14.16 17.86
N ARG A 26 -2.07 13.25 18.25
CA ARG A 26 -0.63 13.45 18.03
C ARG A 26 -0.30 13.43 16.54
N ASP A 27 0.87 13.97 16.20
CA ASP A 27 1.39 13.98 14.84
C ASP A 27 1.60 12.54 14.33
N ASP A 28 0.96 12.21 13.20
CA ASP A 28 1.04 10.90 12.54
C ASP A 28 2.50 10.55 12.19
N ALA A 29 3.37 11.54 11.96
CA ALA A 29 4.79 11.33 11.69
C ALA A 29 5.51 10.58 12.81
N LEU A 30 5.01 10.66 14.05
CA LEU A 30 5.57 9.91 15.17
C LEU A 30 5.43 8.39 14.98
N GLY A 31 4.36 7.94 14.31
CA GLY A 31 4.13 6.52 14.02
C GLY A 31 5.12 5.93 13.02
N PHE A 32 5.71 6.77 12.17
CA PHE A 32 6.67 6.35 11.14
C PHE A 32 8.14 6.51 11.56
N ARG A 33 8.40 6.90 12.83
CA ARG A 33 9.77 7.11 13.32
C ARG A 33 10.56 5.81 13.43
N GLU A 34 9.92 4.77 13.94
CA GLU A 34 10.49 3.43 14.03
C GLU A 34 10.05 2.63 12.80
N PRO A 35 10.95 1.83 12.19
CA PRO A 35 10.56 1.01 11.04
C PRO A 35 9.60 -0.11 11.45
N SER A 36 8.68 -0.44 10.57
CA SER A 36 7.90 -1.67 10.63
C SER A 36 8.23 -2.55 9.44
N PHE A 37 8.88 -3.68 9.70
CA PHE A 37 9.12 -4.73 8.70
C PHE A 37 7.98 -5.75 8.64
N GLU A 38 6.76 -5.27 8.85
CA GLU A 38 5.55 -6.06 8.77
C GLU A 38 4.90 -5.90 7.39
N ARG A 39 4.07 -6.87 7.02
CA ARG A 39 3.17 -6.72 5.87
C ARG A 39 1.82 -6.26 6.39
N HIS A 40 1.38 -5.09 5.94
CA HIS A 40 0.11 -4.49 6.39
C HIS A 40 -1.13 -5.10 5.73
N ILE A 41 -0.95 -5.87 4.66
CA ILE A 41 -2.00 -6.62 3.97
C ILE A 41 -1.69 -8.10 4.01
N ASP A 42 -2.74 -8.92 3.97
CA ASP A 42 -2.58 -10.38 3.91
C ASP A 42 -1.98 -10.85 2.57
N ASP A 43 -1.50 -12.09 2.56
CA ASP A 43 -0.85 -12.67 1.38
C ASP A 43 -1.79 -12.75 0.17
N ALA A 44 -3.09 -12.94 0.39
CA ALA A 44 -4.05 -13.04 -0.71
C ALA A 44 -4.24 -11.67 -1.40
N ALA A 45 -4.35 -10.60 -0.63
CA ALA A 45 -4.39 -9.23 -1.13
C ALA A 45 -3.09 -8.86 -1.85
N ARG A 46 -1.94 -9.23 -1.26
CA ARG A 46 -0.62 -9.00 -1.89
C ARG A 46 -0.50 -9.68 -3.24
N LEU A 47 -0.87 -10.96 -3.33
CA LEU A 47 -0.86 -11.72 -4.59
C LEU A 47 -1.85 -11.14 -5.61
N ALA A 48 -3.02 -10.67 -5.16
CA ALA A 48 -3.99 -10.03 -6.04
C ALA A 48 -3.44 -8.72 -6.63
N MET A 49 -2.74 -7.91 -5.83
CA MET A 49 -2.06 -6.70 -6.31
C MET A 49 -0.95 -7.02 -7.30
N GLU A 50 -0.12 -8.02 -7.00
CA GLU A 50 0.95 -8.46 -7.89
C GLU A 50 0.39 -8.92 -9.25
N HIS A 51 -0.67 -9.72 -9.27
CA HIS A 51 -1.34 -10.12 -10.49
C HIS A 51 -1.98 -8.94 -11.24
N LEU A 52 -2.66 -8.04 -10.52
CA LEU A 52 -3.25 -6.86 -11.12
C LEU A 52 -2.19 -6.00 -11.80
N TYR A 53 -1.06 -5.74 -11.15
CA TYR A 53 0.03 -4.97 -11.75
C TYR A 53 0.68 -5.70 -12.91
N LYS A 54 0.82 -7.02 -12.85
CA LYS A 54 1.28 -7.81 -13.99
C LYS A 54 0.37 -7.60 -15.20
N ASP A 55 -0.94 -7.67 -15.01
CA ASP A 55 -1.90 -7.53 -16.11
C ASP A 55 -1.96 -6.10 -16.64
N LEU A 56 -1.98 -5.10 -15.76
CA LEU A 56 -2.01 -3.69 -16.15
C LEU A 56 -0.73 -3.21 -16.83
N LEU A 57 0.41 -3.82 -16.49
CA LEU A 57 1.72 -3.46 -17.04
C LEU A 57 2.19 -4.45 -18.12
N ALA A 58 1.39 -5.48 -18.46
CA ALA A 58 1.73 -6.49 -19.47
C ALA A 58 1.95 -5.88 -20.86
N ASP A 59 1.18 -4.84 -21.20
CA ASP A 59 1.30 -4.09 -22.45
C ASP A 59 2.38 -2.99 -22.38
N GLY A 60 2.98 -2.80 -21.21
CA GLY A 60 4.02 -1.81 -20.98
C GLY A 60 5.29 -2.14 -21.76
N HIS A 61 5.88 -1.11 -22.37
CA HIS A 61 7.20 -1.20 -22.98
C HIS A 61 8.25 -1.72 -21.97
N SER A 62 9.22 -2.51 -22.43
CA SER A 62 10.32 -2.97 -21.59
C SER A 62 11.12 -1.79 -21.01
N GLY A 63 11.60 -1.94 -19.77
CA GLY A 63 12.40 -0.89 -19.11
C GLY A 63 11.55 0.23 -18.51
N LEU A 64 10.47 -0.12 -17.82
CA LEU A 64 9.58 0.86 -17.17
C LEU A 64 10.30 1.63 -16.06
N ALA A 65 10.10 2.94 -16.01
CA ALA A 65 10.47 3.76 -14.85
C ALA A 65 9.24 3.86 -13.93
N VAL A 66 9.37 3.37 -12.70
CA VAL A 66 8.29 3.29 -11.72
C VAL A 66 8.52 4.32 -10.60
N LEU A 67 7.44 4.98 -10.20
CA LEU A 67 7.36 5.77 -8.97
C LEU A 67 6.41 5.05 -8.02
N ASP A 68 6.95 4.51 -6.93
CA ASP A 68 6.18 3.82 -5.90
C ASP A 68 5.84 4.81 -4.78
N LEU A 69 4.55 5.02 -4.54
CA LEU A 69 4.04 6.01 -3.60
C LEU A 69 3.54 5.31 -2.34
N CYS A 70 3.79 5.93 -1.18
CA CYS A 70 3.53 5.33 0.12
C CYS A 70 4.31 4.01 0.29
N ALA A 71 5.51 3.97 -0.28
CA ALA A 71 6.37 2.79 -0.28
C ALA A 71 6.91 2.49 1.12
N SER A 72 7.11 1.20 1.39
CA SER A 72 7.85 0.68 2.54
C SER A 72 8.99 -0.22 2.04
N TRP A 73 9.37 -1.24 2.82
CA TRP A 73 10.38 -2.24 2.50
C TRP A 73 9.93 -3.31 1.47
N ASP A 74 8.63 -3.40 1.16
CA ASP A 74 8.07 -4.40 0.25
C ASP A 74 7.20 -3.73 -0.83
N SER A 75 7.74 -3.57 -2.04
CA SER A 75 6.95 -3.13 -3.20
C SER A 75 6.16 -4.30 -3.79
N HIS A 76 4.85 -4.12 -4.01
CA HIS A 76 3.97 -5.14 -4.60
C HIS A 76 4.15 -5.34 -6.12
N LEU A 77 5.32 -4.98 -6.65
CA LEU A 77 5.64 -5.13 -8.06
C LEU A 77 5.86 -6.61 -8.41
N PRO A 78 5.36 -7.08 -9.57
CA PRO A 78 5.65 -8.44 -10.04
C PRO A 78 7.16 -8.67 -10.12
N ALA A 79 7.62 -9.81 -9.60
CA ALA A 79 9.06 -10.10 -9.56
C ALA A 79 9.71 -10.03 -10.95
N ALA A 80 9.00 -10.51 -11.98
CA ALA A 80 9.44 -10.54 -13.37
C ALA A 80 9.28 -9.21 -14.14
N LEU A 81 8.76 -8.15 -13.50
CA LEU A 81 8.58 -6.86 -14.15
C LEU A 81 9.96 -6.25 -14.48
N ASN A 82 10.20 -5.99 -15.76
CA ASN A 82 11.43 -5.36 -16.24
C ASN A 82 11.36 -3.83 -16.09
N THR A 83 11.97 -3.33 -15.03
CA THR A 83 12.04 -1.90 -14.70
C THR A 83 13.43 -1.33 -14.98
N SER A 84 13.50 -0.14 -15.59
CA SER A 84 14.76 0.60 -15.75
C SER A 84 15.10 1.45 -14.51
N ARG A 85 14.08 1.84 -13.74
CA ARG A 85 14.19 2.65 -12.52
C ARG A 85 12.99 2.40 -11.61
N VAL A 86 13.20 2.43 -10.31
CA VAL A 86 12.15 2.38 -9.29
C VAL A 86 12.50 3.41 -8.21
N ALA A 87 11.80 4.55 -8.26
CA ALA A 87 11.93 5.61 -7.26
C ALA A 87 10.87 5.43 -6.18
N LEU A 88 11.27 5.49 -4.91
CA LEU A 88 10.35 5.30 -3.79
C LEU A 88 10.03 6.62 -3.07
N VAL A 89 8.76 6.80 -2.69
CA VAL A 89 8.32 7.87 -1.79
C VAL A 89 7.60 7.23 -0.62
N GLY A 90 8.20 7.32 0.56
CA GLY A 90 7.67 6.77 1.80
C GLY A 90 8.06 7.59 3.03
N MET A 91 7.55 7.17 4.18
CA MET A 91 7.66 7.93 5.42
C MET A 91 8.83 7.50 6.31
N ASN A 92 9.39 6.30 6.12
CA ASN A 92 10.48 5.77 6.92
C ASN A 92 11.69 5.39 6.05
N LEU A 93 12.83 6.04 6.27
CA LEU A 93 14.04 5.83 5.46
C LEU A 93 14.61 4.41 5.56
N GLN A 94 14.52 3.75 6.73
CA GLN A 94 15.08 2.42 6.93
C GLN A 94 14.27 1.36 6.19
N GLU A 95 12.95 1.53 6.14
CA GLU A 95 12.07 0.70 5.30
C GLU A 95 12.40 0.87 3.82
N LEU A 96 12.51 2.13 3.34
CA LEU A 96 12.85 2.42 1.94
C LEU A 96 14.20 1.82 1.53
N GLN A 97 15.21 1.92 2.39
CA GLN A 97 16.53 1.33 2.15
C GLN A 97 16.53 -0.20 2.13
N ALA A 98 15.59 -0.84 2.84
CA ALA A 98 15.44 -2.29 2.85
C ALA A 98 14.67 -2.81 1.63
N ASN A 99 14.09 -1.93 0.81
CA ASN A 99 13.28 -2.34 -0.33
C ASN A 99 14.16 -2.86 -1.48
N SER A 100 14.06 -4.18 -1.71
CA SER A 100 14.83 -4.87 -2.74
C SER A 100 14.57 -4.42 -4.19
N ARG A 101 13.47 -3.68 -4.42
CA ARG A 101 13.11 -3.17 -5.76
C ARG A 101 13.64 -1.77 -6.01
N ALA A 102 14.03 -1.03 -4.97
CA ALA A 102 14.43 0.37 -5.08
C ALA A 102 15.67 0.57 -5.93
N THR A 103 15.68 1.66 -6.70
CA THR A 103 16.90 2.21 -7.29
C THR A 103 17.29 3.55 -6.68
N GLU A 104 16.32 4.26 -6.09
CA GLU A 104 16.47 5.56 -5.42
C GLU A 104 15.31 5.87 -4.46
#